data_AF-A0A3C0WEZ3-F1
#
_entry.id   AF-A0A3C0WEZ3-F1
#
_cell.length_a   1.000
_cell.length_b   1.000
_cell.length_c   1.000
_cell.angle_alpha   90.00
_cell.angle_beta   90.00
_cell.angle_gamma   90.00
#
_symmetry.space_group_name_H-M   'P 1'
#
loop_
_entity.id
_entity.type
_entity.pdbx_description
1 polymer ?
#
loop_
_entity_poly.entity_id
_entity_poly.type
_entity_poly.pdbx_seq_one_letter_code
_entity_poly.pdbx_strand_id
1 'polypeptide(L)' 'MNRYIQQEIGLDGGPGSARETAEIEIGFDFNLKYTHVIGAITAVSGTKDQRTNEILPLIEKVRFTPPREEE' A
#
# COMPACT_ATOMS: atom_id res chain seq x y z
N MET A 1 9.01 6.42 2.51
CA MET A 1 8.28 5.42 1.72
C MET A 1 6.83 5.83 1.49
N ASN A 2 5.98 5.93 2.52
CA ASN A 2 4.55 6.29 2.35
C ASN A 2 4.30 7.61 1.59
N ARG A 3 5.08 8.68 1.86
CA ARG A 3 5.00 9.96 1.13
C ARG A 3 5.25 9.84 -0.38
N TYR A 4 6.16 8.94 -0.78
CA TYR A 4 6.48 8.72 -2.20
C TYR A 4 5.28 8.06 -2.91
N ILE A 5 4.67 7.06 -2.27
CA ILE A 5 3.49 6.37 -2.82
C ILE A 5 2.29 7.33 -2.95
N GLN A 6 2.14 8.26 -2.00
CA GLN A 6 1.11 9.31 -2.08
C GLN A 6 1.33 10.28 -3.24
N GLN A 7 2.57 10.56 -3.63
CA GLN A 7 2.87 11.42 -4.78
C GLN A 7 2.54 10.74 -6.10
N GLU A 8 2.75 9.42 -6.20
CA GLU A 8 2.46 8.64 -7.40
C GLU A 8 0.95 8.41 -7.60
N ILE A 9 0.20 8.14 -6.52
CA ILE A 9 -1.25 7.83 -6.59
C ILE A 9 -2.11 9.10 -6.54
N GLY A 10 -1.58 10.18 -5.97
CA GLY A 10 -2.33 11.39 -5.65
C GLY A 10 -3.01 11.31 -4.28
N LEU A 11 -3.34 12.49 -3.73
CA LEU A 11 -3.98 12.63 -2.42
C LEU A 11 -5.52 12.71 -2.51
N ASP A 12 -6.06 12.88 -3.71
CA ASP A 12 -7.50 13.00 -3.94
C ASP A 12 -8.19 11.69 -3.60
N GLY A 13 -9.03 11.72 -2.55
CA GLY A 13 -9.86 10.60 -2.12
C GLY A 13 -11.33 10.90 -2.40
N GLY A 14 -12.03 9.96 -3.01
CA GLY A 14 -13.46 10.07 -3.31
C GLY A 14 -13.90 9.15 -4.45
N PRO A 15 -15.21 9.06 -4.72
CA PRO A 15 -15.74 8.22 -5.80
C PRO A 15 -15.15 8.61 -7.16
N GLY A 16 -14.54 7.66 -7.86
CA GLY A 16 -13.86 7.87 -9.15
C GLY A 16 -12.42 8.37 -9.05
N SER A 17 -11.85 8.46 -7.84
CA SER A 17 -10.43 8.80 -7.65
C SER A 17 -9.51 7.65 -8.05
N ALA A 18 -8.27 7.98 -8.46
CA ALA A 18 -7.23 6.99 -8.75
C ALA A 18 -6.94 6.06 -7.55
N ARG A 19 -7.26 6.52 -6.34
CA ARG A 19 -7.10 5.78 -5.08
C ARG A 19 -8.07 4.62 -4.92
N GLU A 20 -9.29 4.74 -5.45
CA GLU A 20 -10.32 3.68 -5.41
C GLU A 20 -9.96 2.50 -6.33
N THR A 21 -9.26 2.79 -7.43
CA THR A 21 -8.82 1.79 -8.40
C THR A 21 -7.37 1.34 -8.20
N ALA A 22 -6.64 1.98 -7.29
CA ALA A 22 -5.25 1.63 -6.98
C ALA A 22 -5.18 0.22 -6.38
N GLU A 23 -4.39 -0.64 -7.01
CA GLU A 23 -4.07 -1.97 -6.53
C GLU A 23 -2.55 -2.09 -6.40
N ILE A 24 -2.08 -2.74 -5.34
CA ILE A 24 -0.67 -3.11 -5.20
C ILE A 24 -0.51 -4.61 -5.10
N GLU A 25 0.44 -5.11 -5.88
CA GLU A 25 0.88 -6.49 -5.82
C GLU A 25 2.21 -6.56 -5.05
N ILE A 26 2.26 -7.41 -4.02
CA ILE A 26 3.46 -7.65 -3.23
C ILE A 26 3.93 -9.06 -3.53
N GLY A 27 5.07 -9.18 -4.23
CA GLY A 27 5.74 -10.44 -4.49
C GLY A 27 6.52 -10.92 -3.26
N PHE A 28 6.38 -12.21 -2.93
CA PHE A 28 7.07 -12.81 -1.79
C PHE A 28 8.29 -13.60 -2.26
N ASP A 29 9.38 -13.46 -1.50
CA ASP A 29 10.57 -14.30 -1.60
C ASP A 29 10.52 -15.34 -0.46
N PHE A 30 11.06 -16.54 -0.67
CA PHE A 30 11.24 -17.55 0.36
C PHE A 30 12.02 -17.04 1.59
N ASN A 31 12.93 -16.08 1.40
CA ASN A 31 13.69 -15.45 2.48
C ASN A 31 13.04 -14.15 3.02
N LEU A 32 11.82 -13.80 2.60
CA LEU A 32 11.17 -12.58 3.02
C LEU A 32 10.84 -12.62 4.52
N LYS A 33 11.53 -11.80 5.30
CA LYS A 33 11.27 -11.69 6.75
C LYS A 33 9.97 -10.94 7.00
N TYR A 34 9.18 -11.42 7.95
CA TYR A 34 7.91 -10.84 8.39
C TYR A 34 7.93 -9.32 8.61
N THR A 35 9.03 -8.79 9.16
CA THR A 35 9.20 -7.35 9.41
C THR A 35 9.11 -6.49 8.14
N HIS A 36 9.59 -7.00 7.00
CA HIS A 36 9.52 -6.28 5.72
C HIS A 36 8.09 -6.24 5.17
N VAL A 37 7.33 -7.31 5.37
CA VAL A 37 5.91 -7.40 4.98
C VAL A 37 5.08 -6.37 5.73
N ILE A 38 5.24 -6.31 7.05
CA ILE A 38 4.52 -5.35 7.88
C ILE A 38 4.91 -3.91 7.51
N GLY A 39 6.19 -3.65 7.23
CA GLY A 39 6.64 -2.34 6.76
C GLY A 39 6.00 -1.95 5.42
N ALA A 40 5.94 -2.87 4.46
CA ALA A 40 5.32 -2.65 3.16
C ALA A 40 3.82 -2.38 3.28
N ILE A 41 3.09 -3.21 4.02
CA ILE A 41 1.66 -3.03 4.30
C ILE A 41 1.43 -1.67 4.96
N THR A 42 2.17 -1.36 6.03
CA THR A 42 2.04 -0.08 6.74
C THR A 42 2.30 1.11 5.81
N ALA A 43 3.25 0.99 4.87
CA ALA A 43 3.55 2.05 3.92
C ALA A 43 2.43 2.28 2.89
N VAL A 44 1.57 1.30 2.62
CA VAL A 44 0.49 1.38 1.62
C VAL A 44 -0.91 1.46 2.20
N SER A 45 -1.12 1.11 3.48
CA SER A 45 -2.45 1.10 4.08
C SER A 45 -3.03 2.49 4.29
N GLY A 46 -2.22 3.50 4.60
CA GLY A 46 -2.71 4.85 4.85
C GLY A 46 -2.00 5.58 5.97
N THR A 47 -2.43 6.81 6.22
CA THR A 47 -1.89 7.65 7.31
C THR A 47 -3.00 8.16 8.19
N LYS A 48 -2.72 8.30 9.48
CA LYS A 48 -3.62 8.99 10.40
C LYS A 48 -3.50 10.50 10.19
N ASP A 49 -4.61 11.18 9.92
CA ASP A 49 -4.69 12.65 9.95
C ASP A 49 -4.52 13.11 11.40
N GLN A 50 -3.45 13.87 11.68
CA GLN A 50 -3.16 14.33 13.04
C GLN A 50 -4.14 15.39 13.55
N ARG A 51 -4.86 16.06 12.64
CA ARG A 51 -5.82 17.12 12.94
C ARG A 51 -7.22 16.55 13.19
N THR A 52 -7.66 15.59 12.37
CA THR A 52 -9.00 14.98 12.51
C THR A 52 -8.99 13.67 13.30
N ASN A 53 -7.81 13.08 13.56
CA ASN A 53 -7.62 11.73 14.10
C ASN A 53 -8.18 10.60 13.23
N GLU A 54 -8.60 10.88 12.00
CA GLU A 54 -9.14 9.89 11.08
C GLU A 54 -8.03 9.12 10.36
N ILE A 55 -8.32 7.88 9.97
CA ILE A 55 -7.43 7.10 9.11
C ILE A 55 -7.78 7.43 7.66
N LEU A 56 -6.80 7.90 6.89
CA LEU A 56 -6.93 8.12 5.45
C LEU A 56 -6.36 6.90 4.71
N PRO A 57 -7.19 5.95 4.26
CA PRO A 57 -6.74 4.67 3.67
C PRO A 57 -6.10 4.90 2.30
N LEU A 58 -4.84 4.52 2.06
CA LEU A 58 -4.10 4.88 0.83
C LEU A 58 -4.33 3.91 -0.34
N ILE A 59 -4.20 2.61 -0.10
CA ILE A 59 -4.53 1.57 -1.07
C ILE A 59 -5.53 0.63 -0.41
N GLU A 60 -6.69 0.43 -1.03
CA GLU A 60 -7.75 -0.42 -0.48
C GLU A 60 -7.57 -1.90 -0.83
N LYS A 61 -6.80 -2.19 -1.89
CA LYS A 61 -6.65 -3.53 -2.45
C LYS A 61 -5.17 -3.93 -2.50
N VAL A 62 -4.81 -4.89 -1.64
CA VAL A 62 -3.47 -5.49 -1.58
C VAL A 62 -3.57 -6.94 -2.01
N ARG A 63 -2.83 -7.32 -3.06
CA ARG A 63 -2.74 -8.70 -3.54
C ARG A 63 -1.37 -9.29 -3.20
N PHE A 64 -1.40 -10.50 -2.63
CA PHE A 64 -0.21 -11.29 -2.37
C PHE A 64 0.01 -12.25 -3.53
N THR A 65 1.17 -12.18 -4.18
CA THR A 65 1.56 -13.17 -5.18
C THR A 65 2.59 -14.14 -4.61
N PRO A 66 2.42 -15.45 -4.90
CA PRO A 66 3.40 -16.45 -4.48
C PRO A 66 4.77 -16.15 -5.14
N PRO A 67 5.87 -16.66 -4.56
CA PRO A 67 7.18 -16.58 -5.17
C PRO A 67 7.10 -17.10 -6.60
N ARG A 68 7.59 -16.32 -7.56
CA ARG A 68 7.78 -16.82 -8.92
C ARG A 68 8.98 -17.75 -8.88
N GLU A 69 8.84 -18.96 -9.40
CA GLU A 69 10.01 -19.78 -9.69
C GLU A 69 10.84 -19.00 -10.72
N GLU A 70 12.04 -18.57 -10.33
CA GLU A 70 13.00 -18.01 -11.28
C GLU A 70 13.39 -19.14 -12.24
N GLU A 71 13.00 -19.04 -13.52
CA GLU A 71 13.50 -19.89 -14.61
C GLU A 71 14.95 -19.52 -14.98
#